data_AF-A0A516P5T7-F1
#
_entry.id   AF-A0A516P5T7-F1
#
_cell.length_a   1.000
_cell.length_b   1.000
_cell.length_c   1.000
_cell.angle_alpha   90.00
_cell.angle_beta   90.00
_cell.angle_gamma   90.00
#
_symmetry.space_group_name_H-M   'P 1'
#
loop_
_entity.id
_entity.type
_entity.pdbx_description
1 polymer ?
#
loop_
_entity_poly.entity_id
_entity_poly.type
_entity_poly.pdbx_seq_one_letter_code
_entity_poly.pdbx_strand_id
1 'polypeptide(L)' 'MKEYLLKRERIFHFLSLALIAGSLFLKDPIQKMTILGLGIVGLLLLSILKKQKALTVIYLALLLLSGLGYYLITTGKLQF' A
#
# COMPACT_ATOMS: atom_id res chain seq x y z
N MET A 1 3.26 -15.24 -25.16
CA MET A 1 2.54 -15.37 -23.86
C MET A 1 3.19 -14.63 -22.68
N LYS A 2 4.54 -14.52 -22.60
CA LYS A 2 5.23 -13.82 -21.49
C LYS A 2 4.96 -12.31 -21.42
N GLU A 3 4.74 -11.64 -22.56
CA GLU A 3 4.54 -10.18 -22.61
C GLU A 3 3.22 -9.71 -22.00
N TYR A 4 2.15 -10.50 -22.12
CA TYR A 4 0.85 -10.18 -21.52
C TYR A 4 0.89 -10.22 -19.98
N LEU A 5 1.67 -11.13 -19.41
CA LEU A 5 1.89 -11.22 -17.96
C LEU A 5 2.66 -9.99 -17.44
N LEU A 6 3.76 -9.62 -18.11
CA LEU A 6 4.54 -8.43 -17.74
C LEU A 6 3.73 -7.12 -17.82
N LYS A 7 2.78 -7.02 -18.76
CA LYS A 7 1.93 -5.83 -18.92
C LYS A 7 0.92 -5.71 -17.78
N ARG A 8 0.30 -6.83 -17.37
CA ARG A 8 -0.63 -6.87 -16.21
C ARG A 8 0.05 -6.51 -14.90
N GLU A 9 1.27 -6.99 -14.66
CA GLU A 9 2.03 -6.68 -13.45
C GLU A 9 2.33 -5.19 -13.32
N ARG A 10 2.67 -4.55 -14.44
CA ARG A 10 2.97 -3.12 -14.49
C ARG A 10 1.73 -2.27 -14.17
N ILE A 11 0.56 -2.70 -14.66
CA ILE A 11 -0.73 -2.08 -14.36
C ILE A 11 -1.05 -2.21 -12.87
N PHE A 12 -0.85 -3.38 -12.26
CA PHE A 12 -1.08 -3.57 -10.82
C PHE A 12 -0.16 -2.72 -9.95
N HIS A 13 1.11 -2.60 -10.35
CA HIS A 13 2.07 -1.75 -9.67
C HIS A 13 1.67 -0.27 -9.76
N PHE A 14 1.30 0.19 -10.97
CA PHE A 14 0.82 1.56 -11.19
C PHE A 14 -0.49 1.84 -10.44
N LEU A 15 -1.42 0.88 -10.40
CA LEU A 15 -2.68 1.02 -9.69
C LEU A 15 -2.44 1.16 -8.19
N SER A 16 -1.54 0.36 -7.61
CA SER A 16 -1.20 0.46 -6.20
C SER A 16 -0.49 1.77 -5.87
N LEU A 17 0.43 2.23 -6.74
CA LEU A 17 1.05 3.55 -6.61
C LEU A 17 0.03 4.69 -6.72
N ALA A 18 -0.92 4.58 -7.63
CA ALA A 18 -2.00 5.56 -7.80
C ALA A 18 -2.92 5.60 -6.57
N LEU A 19 -3.21 4.45 -5.94
CA LEU A 19 -3.95 4.39 -4.68
C LEU A 19 -3.18 5.08 -3.55
N ILE A 20 -1.88 4.82 -3.41
CA ILE A 20 -1.04 5.47 -2.39
C ILE A 20 -0.98 6.98 -2.63
N ALA A 21 -0.72 7.42 -3.86
CA ALA A 21 -0.67 8.84 -4.21
C ALA A 21 -2.04 9.52 -4.00
N GLY A 22 -3.13 8.87 -4.43
CA GLY A 22 -4.50 9.34 -4.24
C GLY A 22 -4.88 9.47 -2.77
N SER A 23 -4.38 8.57 -1.90
CA SER A 23 -4.62 8.65 -0.47
C SER A 23 -4.12 9.95 0.15
N LEU A 24 -3.03 10.54 -0.37
CA LEU A 24 -2.44 11.78 0.17
C LEU A 24 -3.40 12.98 0.09
N PHE A 25 -4.30 12.98 -0.89
CA PHE A 25 -5.28 14.04 -1.13
C PHE A 25 -6.57 13.89 -0.32
N LEU A 26 -6.75 12.78 0.40
CA LEU A 26 -7.93 12.56 1.24
C LEU A 26 -7.81 13.34 2.55
N LYS A 27 -8.90 14.04 2.87
CA LYS A 27 -9.07 14.80 4.13
C LYS A 27 -9.46 13.91 5.29
N ASP A 28 -10.28 12.90 5.04
CA ASP A 28 -10.70 11.96 6.09
C ASP A 28 -9.54 11.02 6.44
N PRO A 29 -9.04 11.03 7.69
CA PRO A 29 -7.85 10.28 8.07
C PRO A 29 -8.08 8.77 8.07
N ILE A 30 -9.31 8.31 8.30
CA ILE A 30 -9.68 6.90 8.28
C ILE A 30 -9.66 6.39 6.83
N GLN A 31 -10.31 7.11 5.91
CA GLN A 31 -10.30 6.78 4.48
C GLN A 31 -8.89 6.86 3.89
N LYS A 32 -8.12 7.90 4.27
CA LYS A 32 -6.71 8.06 3.90
C LYS A 32 -5.91 6.82 4.26
N MET A 33 -5.93 6.41 5.53
CA MET A 33 -5.20 5.23 6.00
C MET A 33 -5.70 3.94 5.34
N THR A 34 -7.01 3.80 5.13
CA THR A 34 -7.60 2.62 4.50
C THR A 34 -7.10 2.45 3.06
N ILE A 35 -7.11 3.53 2.26
CA ILE A 35 -6.67 3.51 0.86
C ILE A 35 -5.16 3.34 0.76
N LEU A 36 -4.41 3.97 1.65
CA LEU A 36 -2.95 3.83 1.73
C LEU A 36 -2.56 2.38 2.08
N GLY A 37 -3.24 1.77 3.05
CA GLY A 37 -3.08 0.35 3.39
C GLY A 37 -3.41 -0.59 2.22
N LEU A 38 -4.51 -0.35 1.50
CA LEU A 38 -4.89 -1.12 0.31
C LEU A 38 -3.81 -1.07 -0.79
N GLY A 39 -3.24 0.12 -1.03
CA GLY A 39 -2.13 0.28 -1.97
C GLY A 39 -0.86 -0.48 -1.54
N ILE A 40 -0.49 -0.43 -0.26
CA ILE A 40 0.67 -1.17 0.26
C ILE A 40 0.45 -2.68 0.16
N VAL A 41 -0.75 -3.20 0.48
CA VAL A 41 -1.09 -4.62 0.32
C VAL A 41 -0.95 -5.06 -1.13
N GLY A 42 -1.41 -4.25 -2.09
CA GLY A 42 -1.26 -4.52 -3.52
C GLY A 42 0.21 -4.67 -3.95
N LEU A 43 1.08 -3.79 -3.45
CA LEU A 43 2.53 -3.86 -3.70
C LEU A 43 3.21 -5.04 -3.00
N LEU A 44 2.75 -5.38 -1.79
CA LEU A 44 3.23 -6.54 -1.03
C LEU A 44 2.94 -7.84 -1.80
N LEU A 45 1.68 -8.03 -2.22
CA LEU A 45 1.26 -9.19 -3.01
C LEU A 45 2.05 -9.31 -4.31
N LEU A 46 2.26 -8.19 -5.00
CA LEU A 46 3.06 -8.18 -6.23
C LEU A 46 4.52 -8.55 -5.96
N SER A 47 5.12 -8.08 -4.86
CA SER A 47 6.50 -8.42 -4.47
C SER A 47 6.65 -9.88 -4.09
N ILE A 48 5.66 -10.45 -3.39
CA ILE A 48 5.61 -11.89 -3.05
C ILE A 48 5.53 -12.72 -4.33
N LEU A 49 4.64 -12.38 -5.26
CA LEU A 49 4.53 -13.06 -6.56
C LEU A 49 5.84 -13.02 -7.33
N LYS A 50 6.55 -11.88 -7.29
CA LYS A 50 7.86 -11.70 -7.94
C LYS A 50 9.03 -12.30 -7.16
N LYS A 51 8.79 -12.94 -6.01
CA LYS A 51 9.81 -13.45 -5.08
C LYS A 51 10.87 -12.40 -4.71
N GLN A 52 10.50 -11.12 -4.73
CA GLN A 52 11.39 -10.00 -4.43
C GLN A 52 11.51 -9.82 -2.91
N LYS A 53 12.33 -10.66 -2.27
CA LYS A 53 12.45 -10.74 -0.81
C LYS A 53 12.69 -9.37 -0.14
N ALA A 54 13.60 -8.56 -0.69
CA ALA A 54 13.90 -7.24 -0.14
C ALA A 54 12.68 -6.30 -0.15
N LEU A 55 11.98 -6.21 -1.29
CA LEU A 55 10.80 -5.36 -1.42
C LEU A 55 9.63 -5.87 -0.57
N THR A 56 9.44 -7.18 -0.46
CA THR A 56 8.43 -7.76 0.44
C THR A 56 8.66 -7.33 1.88
N VAL A 57 9.90 -7.36 2.40
CA VAL A 57 10.17 -6.92 3.78
C VAL A 57 9.90 -5.43 3.95
N ILE A 58 10.27 -4.60 2.97
CA ILE A 58 10.02 -3.16 3.00
C ILE A 58 8.52 -2.87 3.04
N TYR A 59 7.73 -3.47 2.14
CA TYR A 59 6.29 -3.27 2.12
C TYR A 59 5.60 -3.83 3.37
N LEU A 60 6.14 -4.91 3.95
CA LEU A 60 5.62 -5.46 5.20
C LEU A 60 5.86 -4.51 6.37
N ALA A 61 7.05 -3.91 6.46
CA ALA A 61 7.36 -2.90 7.46
C ALA A 61 6.48 -1.64 7.28
N LEU A 62 6.27 -1.19 6.03
CA LEU A 62 5.34 -0.09 5.73
C LEU A 62 3.90 -0.42 6.16
N LEU A 63 3.45 -1.65 5.94
CA LEU A 63 2.12 -2.09 6.33
C LEU A 63 1.94 -2.01 7.85
N LEU A 64 2.94 -2.48 8.62
CA LEU A 64 2.94 -2.40 10.08
C LEU A 64 2.92 -0.95 10.56
N LEU A 65 3.74 -0.08 9.97
CA LEU A 65 3.74 1.36 10.28
C LEU A 65 2.40 2.03 9.96
N SER A 66 1.79 1.70 8.83
CA SER A 66 0.46 2.19 8.46
C SER A 66 -0.61 1.71 9.44
N GLY A 67 -0.54 0.45 9.90
CA GLY A 67 -1.44 -0.11 10.90
C GLY A 67 -1.28 0.55 12.27
N LEU A 68 -0.04 0.80 12.69
CA LEU A 68 0.27 1.58 13.90
C LEU A 68 -0.28 3.01 13.80
N GLY A 69 -0.09 3.67 12.66
CA GLY A 69 -0.65 5.00 12.40
C GLY A 69 -2.18 4.99 12.49
N TYR A 70 -2.84 4.02 11.87
CA TYR A 70 -4.29 3.85 11.95
C TYR A 70 -4.77 3.63 13.39
N TYR A 71 -4.09 2.77 14.14
CA TYR A 71 -4.41 2.50 15.54
C TYR A 71 -4.29 3.77 16.40
N LEU A 72 -3.23 4.55 16.22
CA LEU A 72 -3.00 5.79 16.97
C LEU A 72 -4.03 6.89 16.64
N ILE A 73 -4.46 6.98 15.37
CA ILE A 73 -5.54 7.89 14.95
C ILE A 73 -6.88 7.44 15.54
N THR A 74 -7.22 6.15 15.46
CA THR A 74 -8.50 5.62 15.95
C THR A 74 -8.61 5.61 17.47
N THR A 75 -7.51 5.47 18.21
CA THR A 75 -7.50 5.66 19.68
C THR A 75 -7.48 7.15 20.09
N GLY A 76 -7.52 8.08 19.14
CA GLY A 76 -7.55 9.53 19.41
C GLY A 76 -6.24 10.08 19.97
N LYS A 77 -5.16 9.30 19.99
CA LYS A 77 -3.83 9.72 20.46
C LYS A 77 -3.11 10.61 19.43
N LEU A 78 -3.48 10.53 18.16
CA LEU A 78 -3.04 11.43 17.10
C LEU A 78 -4.23 12.25 16.60
N GLN A 79 -4.26 13.53 16.97
CA GLN A 79 -5.11 14.54 16.34
C GLN A 79 -4.27 15.28 15.31
N PHE A 80 -4.61 15.12 14.02
CA PHE A 80 -4.00 15.84 12.90
C PHE A 80 -4.86 17.04 12.52
#